data_AF-A0A7C3CTS4-F1
#
_entry.id   AF-A0A7C3CTS4-F1
#
_cell.length_a   1.000
_cell.length_b   1.000
_cell.length_c   1.000
_cell.angle_alpha   90.00
_cell.angle_beta   90.00
_cell.angle_gamma   90.00
#
_symmetry.space_group_name_H-M   'P 1'
#
loop_
_entity.id
_entity.type
_entity.pdbx_description
1 polymer ?
#
loop_
_entity_poly.entity_id
_entity_poly.type
_entity_poly.pdbx_seq_one_letter_code
_entity_poly.pdbx_strand_id
1 'polypeptide(L)'
;MTVVLERLQPSQLQTAQVDIRVRVTSQVNITPFVARQKVNVLMLDKVGNLLHGGEPEMVLSDRLYWRVPVLLSTPSRGLLGQVGAILVNARTGETVADDTTLQDIADHAQRLFASSAL
;
A
#
# COMPACT_ATOMS: atom_id res chain seq x y z
N MET A 1 -14.50 -2.08 -3.00
CA MET A 1 -15.65 -2.84 -3.56
C MET A 1 -16.16 -3.79 -2.50
N THR A 2 -17.46 -3.73 -2.16
CA THR A 2 -18.07 -4.69 -1.23
C THR A 2 -18.84 -5.73 -2.03
N VAL A 3 -18.45 -7.00 -1.93
CA VAL A 3 -19.20 -8.11 -2.53
C VAL A 3 -20.15 -8.64 -1.47
N VAL A 4 -21.45 -8.38 -1.62
CA VAL A 4 -22.48 -8.94 -0.75
C VAL A 4 -22.84 -10.33 -1.29
N LEU A 5 -22.52 -11.37 -0.52
CA LEU A 5 -23.00 -12.72 -0.80
C LEU A 5 -24.51 -12.76 -0.50
N GLU A 6 -25.28 -13.48 -1.31
CA GLU A 6 -26.71 -13.68 -1.05
C GLU A 6 -26.96 -14.07 0.41
N ARG A 7 -28.01 -13.50 1.01
CA ARG A 7 -28.33 -13.64 2.45
C ARG A 7 -28.38 -15.12 2.84
N LEU A 8 -27.31 -15.60 3.48
CA LEU A 8 -27.31 -16.91 4.13
C LEU A 8 -28.33 -16.87 5.27
N GLN A 9 -29.37 -17.71 5.18
CA GLN A 9 -30.38 -17.78 6.23
C GLN A 9 -29.77 -18.41 7.50
N PRO A 10 -29.89 -17.77 8.68
CA PRO A 10 -29.23 -18.21 9.91
C PRO A 10 -29.57 -19.65 10.34
N SER A 11 -30.74 -20.17 9.94
CA SER A 11 -31.21 -21.52 10.24
C SER A 11 -30.46 -22.64 9.50
N GLN A 12 -29.63 -22.33 8.51
CA GLN A 12 -28.81 -23.31 7.77
C GLN A 12 -27.33 -23.31 8.19
N LEU A 13 -26.92 -22.44 9.12
CA LEU A 13 -25.53 -22.21 9.49
C LEU A 13 -25.19 -22.86 10.84
N GLN A 14 -25.17 -24.20 10.91
CA GLN A 14 -24.42 -24.87 11.99
C GLN A 14 -22.95 -25.15 11.58
N THR A 15 -22.67 -25.30 10.29
CA THR A 15 -21.33 -25.31 9.68
C THR A 15 -21.47 -25.17 8.16
N ALA A 16 -21.47 -23.94 7.61
CA ALA A 16 -21.41 -23.76 6.16
C ALA A 16 -19.98 -23.39 5.74
N GLN A 17 -19.40 -24.19 4.85
CA GLN A 17 -18.23 -23.77 4.09
C GLN A 17 -18.66 -22.76 3.03
N VAL A 18 -17.88 -21.69 2.90
CA VAL A 18 -18.06 -20.67 1.87
C VAL A 18 -16.82 -20.73 0.95
N ASP A 19 -17.00 -21.13 -0.30
CA ASP A 19 -15.99 -21.05 -1.38
C ASP A 19 -16.26 -19.78 -2.19
N ILE A 20 -15.30 -18.84 -2.22
CA ILE A 20 -15.38 -17.61 -3.00
C ILE A 20 -14.27 -17.61 -4.05
N ARG A 21 -14.66 -17.57 -5.33
CA ARG A 21 -13.73 -17.44 -6.46
C ARG A 21 -13.86 -16.07 -7.09
N VAL A 22 -12.82 -15.25 -6.95
CA VAL A 22 -12.76 -13.93 -7.56
C VAL A 22 -11.89 -14.00 -8.81
N ARG A 23 -12.47 -13.69 -9.98
CA ARG A 23 -11.74 -13.53 -11.23
C ARG A 23 -11.86 -12.08 -11.68
N VAL A 24 -10.73 -11.41 -11.83
CA VAL A 24 -10.68 -10.01 -12.30
C VAL A 24 -9.93 -9.97 -13.62
N THR A 25 -10.57 -9.37 -14.61
CA THR A 25 -9.95 -9.02 -15.90
C THR A 25 -9.93 -7.50 -16.00
N SER A 26 -8.74 -6.91 -16.07
CA SER A 26 -8.58 -5.46 -16.18
C SER A 26 -7.30 -5.11 -16.92
N GLN A 27 -7.26 -3.91 -17.48
CA GLN A 27 -6.04 -3.37 -18.08
C GLN A 27 -5.12 -2.85 -16.98
N VAL A 28 -3.90 -3.39 -16.94
CA VAL A 28 -2.80 -2.93 -16.07
C VAL A 28 -1.76 -2.30 -16.97
N ASN A 29 -1.56 -0.99 -16.83
CA ASN A 29 -0.62 -0.22 -17.64
C ASN A 29 0.64 0.17 -16.86
N ILE A 30 0.54 0.13 -15.53
CA ILE A 30 1.63 0.46 -14.62
C ILE A 30 2.24 -0.85 -14.15
N THR A 31 3.55 -0.99 -14.31
CA THR A 31 4.30 -2.12 -13.76
C THR A 31 4.61 -1.90 -12.29
N PRO A 32 4.93 -2.95 -11.50
CA PRO A 32 5.40 -2.79 -10.13
C PRO A 32 6.57 -1.80 -10.05
N PHE A 33 7.54 -1.94 -10.96
CA PHE A 33 8.71 -1.06 -11.03
C PHE A 33 8.33 0.42 -11.18
N VAL A 34 7.43 0.76 -12.10
CA VAL A 34 6.97 2.15 -12.32
C VAL A 34 6.19 2.67 -11.10
N ALA A 35 5.37 1.83 -10.47
CA ALA A 35 4.67 2.22 -9.25
C ALA A 35 5.66 2.55 -8.12
N ARG A 36 6.69 1.73 -7.93
CA ARG A 36 7.76 1.97 -6.95
C ARG A 36 8.52 3.26 -7.25
N GLN A 37 8.86 3.53 -8.51
CA GLN A 37 9.52 4.78 -8.90
C GLN A 37 8.66 6.01 -8.60
N LYS A 38 7.35 5.96 -8.86
CA LYS A 38 6.43 7.04 -8.53
C LYS A 38 6.40 7.34 -7.03
N VAL A 39 6.41 6.30 -6.21
CA VAL A 39 6.47 6.47 -4.75
C VAL A 39 7.82 7.01 -4.29
N ASN A 40 8.94 6.58 -4.91
CA ASN A 40 10.25 7.18 -4.63
C ASN A 40 10.25 8.69 -4.90
N VAL A 41 9.73 9.11 -6.06
CA VAL A 41 9.65 10.53 -6.43
C VAL A 41 8.75 11.29 -5.46
N LEU A 42 7.57 10.74 -5.13
CA LEU A 42 6.64 11.37 -4.17
C LEU A 42 7.28 11.55 -2.79
N MET A 43 7.92 10.52 -2.25
CA MET A 43 8.57 10.59 -0.93
C MET A 43 9.70 11.61 -0.92
N LEU A 44 10.52 11.63 -1.98
CA LEU A 44 11.60 12.61 -2.11
C LEU A 44 11.08 14.05 -2.20
N ASP A 45 10.00 14.28 -2.94
CA ASP A 45 9.42 15.61 -3.17
C ASP A 45 8.64 16.14 -1.96
N LYS A 46 7.92 15.27 -1.25
CA LYS A 46 6.94 15.70 -0.23
C LYS A 46 7.33 15.42 1.21
N VAL A 47 8.23 14.46 1.47
CA VAL A 47 8.47 13.99 2.84
C VAL A 47 9.95 14.03 3.21
N GLY A 48 10.82 13.34 2.47
CA GLY A 48 12.25 13.34 2.75
C GLY A 48 13.03 12.26 1.98
N ASN A 49 14.35 12.46 1.91
CA ASN A 49 15.27 11.64 1.11
C ASN A 49 15.67 10.29 1.75
N LEU A 50 15.27 10.03 2.99
CA LEU A 50 15.50 8.74 3.67
C LEU A 50 14.39 7.72 3.41
N LEU A 51 13.32 8.14 2.73
CA LEU A 51 12.14 7.35 2.45
C LEU A 51 12.14 6.88 0.99
N HIS A 52 11.79 5.62 0.77
CA HIS A 52 11.72 5.02 -0.56
C HIS A 52 10.68 3.90 -0.60
N GLY A 53 10.21 3.59 -1.79
CA GLY A 53 9.30 2.48 -2.04
C GLY A 53 9.99 1.13 -1.85
N GLY A 54 9.28 0.22 -1.19
CA GLY A 54 9.59 -1.21 -1.11
C GLY A 54 9.03 -2.00 -2.30
N GLU A 55 8.89 -3.32 -2.11
CA GLU A 55 8.35 -4.21 -3.14
C GLU A 55 6.82 -4.03 -3.27
N PRO A 56 6.29 -3.69 -4.45
CA PRO A 56 4.86 -3.49 -4.63
C PRO A 56 4.06 -4.79 -4.66
N GLU A 57 2.88 -4.76 -4.05
CA GLU A 57 1.91 -5.85 -4.09
C GLU A 57 0.67 -5.41 -4.84
N MET A 58 0.05 -6.29 -5.63
CA MET A 58 -1.21 -5.96 -6.30
C MET A 58 -2.37 -6.17 -5.34
N VAL A 59 -3.20 -5.14 -5.18
CA VAL A 59 -4.41 -5.18 -4.34
C VAL A 59 -5.65 -4.81 -5.14
N LEU A 60 -6.75 -5.50 -4.87
CA LEU A 60 -8.06 -5.21 -5.43
C LEU A 60 -8.92 -4.51 -4.39
N SER A 61 -9.23 -3.24 -4.61
CA SER A 61 -10.16 -2.46 -3.78
C SER A 61 -11.44 -2.13 -4.57
N ASP A 62 -11.70 -0.88 -4.92
CA ASP A 62 -12.64 -0.46 -5.97
C ASP A 62 -12.04 -0.64 -7.37
N ARG A 63 -10.70 -0.57 -7.48
CA ARG A 63 -9.90 -0.83 -8.69
C ARG A 63 -8.66 -1.64 -8.33
N LEU A 64 -7.86 -2.00 -9.34
CA LEU A 64 -6.52 -2.56 -9.12
C LEU A 64 -5.53 -1.45 -8.77
N TYR A 65 -4.78 -1.66 -7.70
CA TYR A 65 -3.69 -0.80 -7.26
C TYR A 65 -2.43 -1.61 -7.03
N TRP A 66 -1.29 -0.97 -7.24
CA TRP A 66 -0.04 -1.37 -6.61
C TRP A 66 0.01 -0.72 -5.23
N ARG A 67 0.00 -1.53 -4.18
CA ARG A 67 0.31 -1.09 -2.83
C ARG A 67 1.83 -1.13 -2.68
N VAL A 68 2.46 0.03 -2.59
CA VAL A 68 3.90 0.15 -2.43
C VAL A 68 4.21 0.49 -0.97
N PRO A 69 4.90 -0.37 -0.22
CA PRO A 69 5.39 -0.04 1.11
C PRO A 69 6.31 1.18 1.07
N VAL A 70 6.22 2.06 2.07
CA VAL A 70 7.20 3.15 2.27
C VAL A 70 8.16 2.74 3.36
N LEU A 71 9.44 2.69 3.02
CA LEU A 71 10.53 2.21 3.85
C LEU A 71 11.44 3.36 4.26
N LEU A 72 11.81 3.38 5.54
CA LEU A 72 12.82 4.28 6.08
C LEU A 72 14.17 3.57 6.12
N SER A 73 15.17 4.17 5.48
CA SER A 73 16.56 3.72 5.52
C SER A 73 17.49 4.87 5.84
N THR A 74 18.59 4.58 6.54
CA THR A 74 19.65 5.56 6.81
C THR A 74 20.98 5.08 6.22
N PRO A 75 21.87 5.98 5.78
CA PRO A 75 23.20 5.59 5.30
C PRO A 75 24.00 4.76 6.31
N SER A 76 23.85 5.06 7.61
CA SER A 76 24.61 4.42 8.68
C SER A 76 24.10 3.05 9.11
N ARG A 77 22.79 2.77 8.98
CA ARG A 77 22.16 1.55 9.53
C ARG A 77 21.44 0.71 8.47
N GLY A 78 21.33 1.20 7.24
CA GLY A 78 20.50 0.58 6.22
C GLY A 78 19.01 0.73 6.57
N LEU A 79 18.24 -0.32 6.27
CA LEU A 79 16.79 -0.35 6.45
C LEU A 79 16.41 -0.37 7.93
N LEU A 80 15.64 0.63 8.36
CA LEU A 80 15.08 0.70 9.72
C LEU A 80 13.69 0.07 9.80
N GLY A 81 12.88 0.17 8.74
CA GLY A 81 11.58 -0.48 8.69
C GLY A 81 10.57 0.24 7.79
N GLN A 82 9.35 -0.29 7.77
CA GLN A 82 8.22 0.28 7.03
C GLN A 82 7.49 1.33 7.88
N VAL A 83 7.16 2.47 7.28
CA VAL A 83 6.48 3.61 7.95
C VAL A 83 5.10 3.93 7.37
N GLY A 84 4.74 3.27 6.27
CA GLY A 84 3.42 3.41 5.64
C GLY A 84 3.34 2.64 4.32
N ALA A 85 2.34 2.96 3.51
CA ALA A 85 2.21 2.46 2.14
C ALA A 85 1.43 3.46 1.30
N ILE A 86 1.74 3.52 0.00
CA ILE A 86 1.04 4.35 -0.98
C ILE A 86 0.36 3.44 -2.00
N LEU A 87 -0.90 3.72 -2.32
CA LEU A 87 -1.59 3.04 -3.40
C LEU A 87 -1.32 3.78 -4.70
N VAL A 88 -0.93 3.04 -5.74
CA VAL A 88 -0.74 3.57 -7.09
C VAL A 88 -1.74 2.88 -8.01
N ASN A 89 -2.61 3.63 -8.65
CA ASN A 89 -3.61 3.08 -9.56
C ASN A 89 -2.93 2.30 -10.69
N ALA A 90 -3.22 1.00 -10.83
CA ALA A 90 -2.51 0.11 -11.74
C ALA A 90 -2.76 0.44 -13.22
N ARG A 91 -3.77 1.25 -13.53
CA ARG A 91 -4.11 1.71 -14.89
C ARG A 91 -3.59 3.11 -15.18
N THR A 92 -3.73 4.06 -14.25
CA THR A 92 -3.40 5.48 -14.49
C THR A 92 -2.05 5.90 -13.92
N GLY A 93 -1.53 5.20 -12.92
CA GLY A 93 -0.31 5.58 -12.21
C GLY A 93 -0.50 6.76 -11.25
N GLU A 94 -1.74 7.12 -10.95
CA GLU A 94 -2.08 8.12 -9.93
C GLU A 94 -1.81 7.55 -8.53
N THR A 95 -1.17 8.34 -7.67
CA THR A 95 -0.87 7.99 -6.28
C THR A 95 -2.00 8.47 -5.37
N VAL A 96 -2.54 7.60 -4.54
CA VAL A 96 -3.46 7.97 -3.47
C VAL A 96 -2.63 8.39 -2.26
N ALA A 97 -2.39 9.69 -2.15
CA ALA A 97 -1.55 10.29 -1.11
C ALA A 97 -2.00 11.73 -0.86
N ASP A 98 -2.94 11.92 0.07
CA ASP A 98 -3.32 13.24 0.55
C ASP A 98 -2.35 13.75 1.63
N ASP A 99 -2.47 15.02 1.99
CA ASP A 99 -1.58 15.65 2.97
C ASP A 99 -1.62 14.93 4.33
N THR A 100 -2.78 14.40 4.73
CA THR A 100 -2.93 13.60 5.95
C THR A 100 -2.10 12.31 5.88
N THR A 101 -2.20 11.57 4.78
CA THR A 101 -1.42 10.33 4.56
C THR A 101 0.08 10.62 4.58
N LEU A 102 0.50 11.73 3.96
CA LEU A 102 1.90 12.12 3.92
C LEU A 102 2.42 12.53 5.31
N GLN A 103 1.60 13.24 6.08
CA GLN A 103 1.94 13.61 7.46
C GLN A 103 2.05 12.38 8.36
N ASP A 104 1.13 11.42 8.26
CA ASP A 104 1.18 10.18 9.03
C ASP A 104 2.46 9.38 8.75
N ILE A 105 2.89 9.33 7.49
CA ILE A 105 4.16 8.70 7.09
C ILE A 105 5.35 9.45 7.70
N ALA A 106 5.34 10.78 7.67
CA ALA A 106 6.40 11.61 8.26
C ALA A 106 6.51 11.37 9.77
N ASP A 107 5.39 11.37 10.48
CA ASP A 107 5.32 11.16 11.91
C ASP A 107 5.79 9.74 12.30
N HIS A 108 5.39 8.72 11.54
CA HIS A 108 5.91 7.36 11.74
C HIS A 108 7.40 7.26 11.49
N ALA A 109 7.92 7.93 10.46
CA ALA A 109 9.35 7.94 10.17
C ALA A 109 10.13 8.59 11.32
N GLN A 110 9.65 9.70 11.87
CA GLN A 110 10.26 10.37 13.03
C GLN A 110 10.27 9.47 14.26
N ARG A 111 9.12 8.85 14.60
CA ARG A 111 9.02 7.92 15.73
C ARG A 111 9.96 6.73 15.57
N LEU A 112 9.98 6.12 14.38
CA LEU A 112 10.84 4.98 14.08
C LEU A 112 12.32 5.37 14.19
N PHE A 113 12.73 6.47 13.55
CA PHE A 113 14.11 6.94 13.61
C PHE A 113 14.60 7.20 15.04
N ALA A 114 13.78 7.87 15.86
CA ALA A 114 14.09 8.14 17.27
C ALA A 114 14.24 6.85 18.08
N SER A 115 13.34 5.88 17.87
CA SER A 115 13.38 4.58 18.57
C SER A 115 14.57 3.71 18.17
N SER A 116 15.05 3.83 16.92
CA SER A 116 16.19 3.06 16.42
C SER A 116 17.54 3.65 16.78
N ALA A 117 17.58 4.85 17.38
CA ALA A 117 18.80 5.56 17.76
C ALA A 117 19.31 5.23 19.18
N LEU A 118 18.56 4.41 19.92
CA LEU A 118 18.93 3.79 21.19
C LEU A 118 19.59 2.43 20.94
#